data_AF-X0QKI7-F1
#
_entry.id   AF-X0QKI7-F1
#
_cell.length_a   1.000
_cell.length_b   1.000
_cell.length_c   1.000
_cell.angle_alpha   90.00
_cell.angle_beta   90.00
_cell.angle_gamma   90.00
#
_symmetry.space_group_name_H-M   'P 1'
#
loop_
_entity.id
_entity.type
_entity.pdbx_description
1 polymer ?
#
loop_
_entity_poly.entity_id
_entity_poly.type
_entity_poly.pdbx_seq_one_letter_code
_entity_poly.pdbx_strand_id
1 'polypeptide(L)'
;MALGQGAKANTNANDIALGAGSITGAVVNTANATVDKNTYTYAGTNATSTVSVGTVGNERTITNVAAGRVSATSTDAINGSQLHRTNQAVTALGSNLDTAGQSVATALGGSSAYNSTTHQVNASLNVNGNTYTTVESAIKYAAQGWNVQTNSDTASNVAPGSTVQFKDGKNIKITRNGKDITVATADDVTFTKVTSGSMTVNNTDSIVNGGTKNYVTQGSASVVNGGDVYTAINTTNQQYQGDNGAVVTRNPNQILKVKGGSTTGTENNIQTVSNATDGSISVKLAEKNRSRH
;
A
#
# COMPACT_ATOMS: atom_id res chain seq x y z
N MET A 1 -37.77 60.25 57.09
CA MET A 1 -36.69 60.96 57.82
C MET A 1 -35.71 61.53 56.80
N ALA A 2 -35.39 62.82 56.85
CA ALA A 2 -34.39 63.44 55.98
C ALA A 2 -33.29 64.08 56.83
N LEU A 3 -32.04 63.65 56.64
CA LEU A 3 -30.87 64.09 57.38
C LEU A 3 -29.87 64.76 56.44
N GLY A 4 -29.87 66.09 56.41
CA GLY A 4 -28.97 66.90 55.58
C GLY A 4 -29.70 68.05 54.87
N GLN A 5 -28.97 69.12 54.56
CA GLN A 5 -29.54 70.28 53.86
C GLN A 5 -30.04 69.84 52.47
N GLY A 6 -31.30 70.14 52.16
CA GLY A 6 -31.92 69.79 50.88
C GLY A 6 -32.26 68.31 50.71
N ALA A 7 -32.09 67.48 51.75
CA ALA A 7 -32.50 66.07 51.70
C ALA A 7 -34.03 65.94 51.71
N LYS A 8 -34.59 65.00 50.95
CA LYS A 8 -36.06 64.77 50.86
C LYS A 8 -36.39 63.29 50.94
N ALA A 9 -37.26 62.92 51.89
CA ALA A 9 -37.68 61.55 52.13
C ALA A 9 -39.21 61.45 52.16
N ASN A 10 -39.85 61.75 51.03
CA ASN A 10 -41.30 61.93 50.92
C ASN A 10 -41.96 61.07 49.82
N THR A 11 -41.23 60.12 49.22
CA THR A 11 -41.78 59.25 48.17
C THR A 11 -42.58 58.08 48.76
N ASN A 12 -42.05 57.42 49.80
CA ASN A 12 -42.73 56.34 50.50
C ASN A 12 -42.81 56.62 52.00
N ALA A 13 -43.76 55.98 52.69
CA ALA A 13 -43.81 56.01 54.14
C ALA A 13 -42.51 55.40 54.71
N ASN A 14 -41.96 56.03 55.76
CA ASN A 14 -40.76 55.55 56.46
C ASN A 14 -39.45 55.58 55.64
N ASP A 15 -39.39 56.35 54.56
CA ASP A 15 -38.17 56.59 53.80
C ASP A 15 -37.07 57.28 54.66
N ILE A 16 -35.81 57.01 54.32
CA ILE A 16 -34.65 57.71 54.89
C ILE A 16 -33.83 58.35 53.76
N ALA A 17 -33.65 59.67 53.79
CA ALA A 17 -32.67 60.36 52.97
C ALA A 17 -31.48 60.78 53.84
N LEU A 18 -30.28 60.30 53.53
CA LEU A 18 -29.06 60.51 54.30
C LEU A 18 -28.03 61.31 53.48
N GLY A 19 -27.65 62.48 53.99
CA GLY A 19 -26.70 63.39 53.36
C GLY A 19 -27.37 64.56 52.63
N ALA A 20 -26.63 65.65 52.46
CA ALA A 20 -27.12 66.85 51.79
C ALA A 20 -27.54 66.55 50.34
N GLY A 21 -28.70 67.04 49.93
CA GLY A 21 -29.27 66.84 48.60
C GLY A 21 -29.71 65.41 48.27
N SER A 22 -29.67 64.46 49.21
CA SER A 22 -30.16 63.09 48.99
C SER A 22 -31.69 63.07 48.89
N ILE A 23 -32.23 62.37 47.90
CA ILE A 23 -33.68 62.30 47.67
C ILE A 23 -34.08 60.83 47.56
N THR A 24 -35.09 60.40 48.30
CA THR A 24 -35.65 59.05 48.12
C THR A 24 -36.47 58.95 46.84
N GLY A 25 -36.49 57.75 46.25
CA GLY A 25 -37.30 57.43 45.09
C GLY A 25 -38.29 56.31 45.40
N ALA A 26 -39.00 55.82 44.38
CA ALA A 26 -39.86 54.65 44.52
C ALA A 26 -39.04 53.42 44.97
N VAL A 27 -39.65 52.55 45.77
CA VAL A 27 -39.01 51.28 46.16
C VAL A 27 -38.80 50.40 44.93
N VAL A 28 -37.58 49.87 44.78
CA VAL A 28 -37.23 48.92 43.73
C VAL A 28 -37.01 47.56 44.34
N ASN A 29 -37.91 46.62 44.07
CA ASN A 29 -37.82 45.23 44.50
C ASN A 29 -37.30 44.35 43.35
N THR A 30 -36.00 44.09 43.34
CA THR A 30 -35.37 43.21 42.34
C THR A 30 -35.54 41.75 42.75
N ALA A 31 -36.44 41.02 42.10
CA ALA A 31 -36.79 39.65 42.50
C ALA A 31 -35.76 38.59 42.04
N ASN A 32 -35.10 38.81 40.91
CA ASN A 32 -34.18 37.84 40.30
C ASN A 32 -33.28 38.50 39.24
N ALA A 33 -32.30 37.75 38.75
CA ALA A 33 -31.57 38.05 37.51
C ALA A 33 -31.23 36.76 36.75
N THR A 34 -31.05 36.87 35.44
CA THR A 34 -30.57 35.77 34.60
C THR A 34 -29.07 35.89 34.37
N VAL A 35 -28.31 34.85 34.73
CA VAL A 35 -26.87 34.73 34.47
C VAL A 35 -26.63 33.40 33.77
N ASP A 36 -25.95 33.45 32.61
CA ASP A 36 -25.70 32.28 31.77
C ASP A 36 -26.95 31.40 31.56
N LYS A 37 -28.03 32.04 31.08
CA LYS A 37 -29.34 31.41 30.79
C LYS A 37 -30.08 30.83 32.02
N ASN A 38 -29.51 30.93 33.23
CA ASN A 38 -30.12 30.47 34.46
C ASN A 38 -30.69 31.66 35.25
N THR A 39 -31.92 31.53 35.76
CA THR A 39 -32.55 32.55 36.59
C THR A 39 -32.25 32.30 38.07
N TYR A 40 -31.70 33.30 38.75
CA TYR A 40 -31.36 33.28 40.16
C TYR A 40 -32.25 34.25 40.93
N THR A 41 -32.96 33.77 41.95
CA THR A 41 -33.80 34.61 42.81
C THR A 41 -32.98 35.30 43.89
N TYR A 42 -33.42 36.49 44.30
CA TYR A 42 -32.82 37.24 45.39
C TYR A 42 -33.72 37.24 46.63
N ALA A 43 -33.11 37.38 47.81
CA ALA A 43 -33.84 37.65 49.05
C ALA A 43 -34.22 39.14 49.14
N GLY A 44 -35.14 39.47 50.06
CA GLY A 44 -35.46 40.87 50.37
C GLY A 44 -36.34 41.58 49.34
N THR A 45 -37.18 40.86 48.60
CA THR A 45 -37.97 41.38 47.47
C THR A 45 -39.24 42.13 47.86
N ASN A 46 -39.47 42.38 49.15
CA ASN A 46 -40.69 42.97 49.68
C ASN A 46 -40.39 44.21 50.52
N ALA A 47 -39.42 45.03 50.11
CA ALA A 47 -39.14 46.30 50.77
C ALA A 47 -40.36 47.24 50.64
N THR A 48 -40.62 48.03 51.68
CA THR A 48 -41.73 49.00 51.76
C THR A 48 -41.27 50.46 51.78
N SER A 49 -39.98 50.70 52.02
CA SER A 49 -39.34 52.01 52.02
C SER A 49 -37.90 51.88 51.53
N THR A 50 -37.24 53.01 51.25
CA THR A 50 -35.85 53.03 50.79
C THR A 50 -34.97 53.96 51.62
N VAL A 51 -33.67 53.66 51.66
CA VAL A 51 -32.63 54.55 52.17
C VAL A 51 -31.87 55.13 50.98
N SER A 52 -31.98 56.43 50.76
CA SER A 52 -31.21 57.15 49.75
C SER A 52 -29.97 57.80 50.37
N VAL A 53 -28.81 57.58 49.75
CA VAL A 53 -27.54 58.23 50.10
C VAL A 53 -27.11 59.31 49.10
N GLY A 54 -27.96 59.64 48.11
CA GLY A 54 -27.65 60.63 47.08
C GLY A 54 -28.76 60.80 46.04
N THR A 55 -28.37 61.25 44.86
CA THR A 55 -29.22 61.32 43.66
C THR A 55 -28.38 60.95 42.45
N VAL A 56 -29.01 60.72 41.29
CA VAL A 56 -28.29 60.41 40.05
C VAL A 56 -27.28 61.53 39.74
N GLY A 57 -26.01 61.15 39.53
CA GLY A 57 -24.89 62.06 39.31
C GLY A 57 -24.31 62.70 40.58
N ASN A 58 -24.88 62.41 41.76
CA ASN A 58 -24.41 62.85 43.07
C ASN A 58 -24.44 61.69 44.07
N GLU A 59 -24.02 60.51 43.61
CA GLU A 59 -23.94 59.29 44.41
C GLU A 59 -22.87 59.42 45.49
N ARG A 60 -23.02 58.61 46.55
CA ARG A 60 -22.03 58.48 47.62
C ARG A 60 -21.58 57.04 47.75
N THR A 61 -20.32 56.87 48.10
CA THR A 61 -19.81 55.57 48.53
C THR A 61 -20.33 55.23 49.93
N ILE A 62 -20.45 53.94 50.22
CA ILE A 62 -20.67 53.41 51.57
C ILE A 62 -19.39 52.65 51.94
N THR A 63 -18.60 53.21 52.85
CA THR A 63 -17.28 52.68 53.23
C THR A 63 -17.32 52.00 54.60
N ASN A 64 -16.29 51.20 54.91
CA ASN A 64 -16.19 50.41 56.14
C ASN A 64 -17.29 49.35 56.31
N VAL A 65 -17.82 48.85 55.20
CA VAL A 65 -18.78 47.73 55.20
C VAL A 65 -18.01 46.42 55.41
N ALA A 66 -18.25 45.77 56.55
CA ALA A 66 -17.74 44.41 56.80
C ALA A 66 -18.34 43.42 55.78
N ALA A 67 -17.68 42.27 55.58
CA ALA A 67 -18.15 41.28 54.60
C ALA A 67 -19.54 40.74 55.00
N GLY A 68 -20.51 40.85 54.11
CA GLY A 68 -21.86 40.32 54.31
C GLY A 68 -21.93 38.81 54.11
N ARG A 69 -22.97 38.15 54.63
CA ARG A 69 -23.21 36.74 54.34
C ARG A 69 -23.57 36.55 52.86
N VAL A 70 -23.06 35.49 52.24
CA VAL A 70 -23.39 35.09 50.87
C VAL A 70 -24.19 33.79 50.94
N SER A 71 -25.52 33.90 50.94
CA SER A 71 -26.47 32.78 51.02
C SER A 71 -27.79 33.16 50.35
N ALA A 72 -28.60 32.15 50.00
CA ALA A 72 -29.89 32.36 49.29
C ALA A 72 -30.88 33.27 50.02
N THR A 73 -30.77 33.39 51.35
CA THR A 73 -31.64 34.21 52.20
C THR A 73 -30.99 35.51 52.69
N SER A 74 -29.75 35.80 52.28
CA SER A 74 -29.02 36.96 52.80
C SER A 74 -29.59 38.28 52.28
N THR A 75 -29.75 39.24 53.19
CA THR A 75 -30.08 40.64 52.88
C THR A 75 -28.95 41.58 53.35
N ASP A 76 -27.75 41.04 53.55
CA ASP A 76 -26.59 41.81 53.98
C ASP A 76 -25.97 42.55 52.79
N ALA A 77 -25.41 43.75 53.03
CA ALA A 77 -24.62 44.44 52.02
C ALA A 77 -23.32 43.67 51.72
N ILE A 78 -22.90 43.66 50.46
CA ILE A 78 -21.66 43.04 50.00
C ILE A 78 -20.59 44.12 49.80
N ASN A 79 -19.36 43.84 50.23
CA ASN A 79 -18.23 44.76 50.02
C ASN A 79 -17.37 44.35 48.82
N GLY A 80 -16.47 45.24 48.40
CA GLY A 80 -15.62 45.03 47.22
C GLY A 80 -14.69 43.81 47.31
N SER A 81 -14.25 43.40 48.50
CA SER A 81 -13.35 42.24 48.67
C SER A 81 -14.04 40.93 48.29
N GLN A 82 -15.34 40.81 48.53
CA GLN A 82 -16.12 39.62 48.21
C GLN A 82 -16.30 39.49 46.69
N LEU A 83 -16.64 40.60 46.01
CA LEU A 83 -16.73 40.64 44.55
C LEU A 83 -15.37 40.38 43.90
N HIS A 84 -14.30 40.94 44.46
CA HIS A 84 -12.94 40.70 43.97
C HIS A 84 -12.54 39.22 44.05
N ARG A 85 -12.88 38.52 45.13
CA ARG A 85 -12.65 37.07 45.25
C ARG A 85 -13.41 36.28 44.18
N THR A 86 -14.66 36.63 43.90
CA THR A 86 -15.43 36.01 42.83
C THR A 86 -14.76 36.24 41.47
N ASN A 87 -14.33 37.48 41.18
CA ASN A 87 -13.65 37.80 39.92
C ASN A 87 -12.34 37.01 39.76
N GLN A 88 -11.55 36.84 40.83
CA GLN A 88 -10.35 35.99 40.79
C GLN A 88 -10.68 34.53 40.45
N ALA A 89 -11.74 33.98 41.03
CA ALA A 89 -12.19 32.62 40.70
C ALA A 89 -12.64 32.49 39.23
N VAL A 90 -13.32 33.50 38.69
CA VAL A 90 -13.72 33.54 37.27
C VAL A 90 -12.49 33.62 36.36
N THR A 91 -11.49 34.44 36.70
CA THR A 91 -10.23 34.49 35.95
C THR A 91 -9.51 33.14 35.96
N ALA A 92 -9.44 32.48 37.12
CA ALA A 92 -8.84 31.15 37.23
C ALA A 92 -9.58 30.10 36.39
N LEU A 93 -10.91 30.18 36.28
CA LEU A 93 -11.68 29.33 35.39
C LEU A 93 -11.30 29.54 33.91
N GLY A 94 -11.08 30.78 33.49
CA GLY A 94 -10.56 31.09 32.15
C GLY A 94 -9.21 30.43 31.88
N SER A 95 -8.27 30.54 32.82
CA SER A 95 -6.96 29.88 32.70
C SER A 95 -7.04 28.35 32.67
N ASN A 96 -7.96 27.75 33.44
CA ASN A 96 -8.20 26.32 33.41
C ASN A 96 -8.79 25.87 32.07
N LEU A 97 -9.68 26.67 31.47
CA LEU A 97 -10.23 26.41 30.14
C LEU A 97 -9.13 26.41 29.07
N ASP A 98 -8.24 27.41 29.09
CA ASP A 98 -7.10 27.47 28.17
C ASP A 98 -6.18 26.26 28.33
N THR A 99 -5.90 25.87 29.58
CA THR A 99 -5.09 24.68 29.90
C THR A 99 -5.72 23.40 29.35
N ALA A 100 -7.04 23.24 29.51
CA ALA A 100 -7.78 22.09 28.99
C ALA A 100 -7.74 22.06 27.45
N GLY A 101 -7.98 23.20 26.79
CA GLY A 101 -7.90 23.32 25.33
C GLY A 101 -6.51 22.96 24.80
N GLN A 102 -5.46 23.44 25.45
CA GLN A 102 -4.08 23.12 25.08
C GLN A 102 -3.75 21.64 25.31
N SER A 103 -4.23 21.03 26.40
CA SER A 103 -4.06 19.61 26.70
C SER A 103 -4.70 18.74 25.61
N VAL A 104 -5.91 19.08 25.15
CA VAL A 104 -6.58 18.37 24.05
C VAL A 104 -5.79 18.50 22.76
N ALA A 105 -5.31 19.69 22.40
CA ALA A 105 -4.47 19.87 21.20
C ALA A 105 -3.20 19.01 21.25
N THR A 106 -2.52 18.97 22.40
CA THR A 106 -1.34 18.10 22.61
C THR A 106 -1.70 16.62 22.51
N ALA A 107 -2.83 16.18 23.09
CA ALA A 107 -3.27 14.79 23.03
C ALA A 107 -3.62 14.33 21.61
N LEU A 108 -4.16 15.23 20.77
CA LEU A 108 -4.37 14.98 19.35
C LEU A 108 -3.04 14.87 18.57
N GLY A 109 -1.99 15.55 19.03
CA GLY A 109 -0.67 15.50 18.43
C GLY A 109 -0.59 16.16 17.04
N GLY A 110 0.43 15.77 16.27
CA GLY A 110 0.73 16.41 14.98
C GLY A 110 1.04 17.89 15.17
N SER A 111 0.40 18.73 14.36
CA SER A 111 0.45 20.19 14.45
C SER A 111 -0.85 20.78 15.02
N SER A 112 -1.65 19.98 15.73
CA SER A 112 -2.91 20.43 16.33
C SER A 112 -2.65 21.54 17.34
N ALA A 113 -3.51 22.57 17.36
CA ALA A 113 -3.29 23.77 18.16
C ALA A 113 -4.58 24.29 18.80
N TYR A 114 -4.44 24.86 20.00
CA TYR A 114 -5.50 25.60 20.66
C TYR A 114 -5.34 27.10 20.40
N ASN A 115 -6.44 27.79 20.08
CA ASN A 115 -6.48 29.23 19.94
C ASN A 115 -7.18 29.85 21.17
N SER A 116 -6.43 30.54 22.03
CA SER A 116 -6.94 31.15 23.26
C SER A 116 -7.83 32.38 23.03
N THR A 117 -7.82 32.97 21.84
CA THR A 117 -8.71 34.09 21.49
C THR A 117 -10.11 33.58 21.13
N THR A 118 -10.19 32.46 20.41
CA THR A 118 -11.47 31.86 19.97
C THR A 118 -11.92 30.69 20.85
N HIS A 119 -11.06 30.25 21.78
CA HIS A 119 -11.20 29.04 22.59
C HIS A 119 -11.47 27.76 21.78
N GLN A 120 -10.95 27.67 20.54
CA GLN A 120 -11.13 26.52 19.67
C GLN A 120 -9.87 25.65 19.60
N VAL A 121 -10.07 24.33 19.57
CA VAL A 121 -9.02 23.36 19.22
C VAL A 121 -9.10 23.07 17.72
N ASN A 122 -8.05 23.40 17.00
CA ASN A 122 -7.89 23.11 15.58
C ASN A 122 -7.01 21.87 15.42
N ALA A 123 -7.62 20.73 15.10
CA ALA A 123 -6.84 19.53 14.83
C ALA A 123 -6.05 19.68 13.52
N SER A 124 -4.82 19.19 13.53
CA SER A 124 -3.93 19.14 12.36
C SER A 124 -3.06 17.90 12.48
N LEU A 125 -3.61 16.78 12.02
CA LEU A 125 -3.05 15.44 12.18
C LEU A 125 -2.27 15.08 10.91
N ASN A 126 -1.01 14.68 11.05
CA ASN A 126 -0.21 14.23 9.91
C ASN A 126 -0.28 12.70 9.77
N VAL A 127 -0.78 12.22 8.64
CA VAL A 127 -0.74 10.79 8.29
C VAL A 127 -0.15 10.63 6.90
N ASN A 128 1.01 9.98 6.82
CA ASN A 128 1.74 9.75 5.56
C ASN A 128 1.97 11.03 4.73
N GLY A 129 2.30 12.15 5.38
CA GLY A 129 2.53 13.44 4.73
C GLY A 129 1.26 14.26 4.44
N ASN A 130 0.07 13.70 4.62
CA ASN A 130 -1.20 14.42 4.47
C ASN A 130 -1.67 15.01 5.80
N THR A 131 -2.28 16.20 5.76
CA THR A 131 -2.84 16.87 6.93
C THR A 131 -4.35 16.68 6.99
N TYR A 132 -4.85 16.25 8.15
CA TYR A 132 -6.28 16.03 8.43
C TYR A 132 -6.74 16.89 9.60
N THR A 133 -7.92 17.50 9.47
CA THR A 133 -8.51 18.38 10.48
C THR A 133 -9.50 17.66 11.40
N THR A 134 -9.67 16.35 11.23
CA THR A 134 -10.49 15.51 12.11
C THR A 134 -9.82 14.17 12.32
N VAL A 135 -9.99 13.60 13.52
CA VAL A 135 -9.54 12.23 13.83
C VAL A 135 -10.18 11.22 12.89
N GLU A 136 -11.46 11.40 12.56
CA GLU A 136 -12.19 10.51 11.66
C GLU A 136 -11.57 10.42 10.26
N SER A 137 -11.18 11.56 9.66
CA SER A 137 -10.60 11.58 8.31
C SER A 137 -9.18 10.98 8.30
N ALA A 138 -8.38 11.26 9.34
CA ALA A 138 -7.07 10.64 9.52
C ALA A 138 -7.17 9.11 9.64
N ILE A 139 -8.09 8.60 10.46
CA ILE A 139 -8.32 7.16 10.63
C ILE A 139 -8.84 6.53 9.34
N LYS A 140 -9.80 7.18 8.66
CA LYS A 140 -10.31 6.70 7.37
C LYS A 140 -9.18 6.53 6.35
N TYR A 141 -8.24 7.46 6.28
CA TYR A 141 -7.08 7.32 5.40
C TYR A 141 -6.16 6.17 5.83
N ALA A 142 -5.79 6.10 7.10
CA ALA A 142 -4.95 5.01 7.62
C ALA A 142 -5.58 3.62 7.42
N ALA A 143 -6.91 3.55 7.39
CA ALA A 143 -7.67 2.32 7.20
C ALA A 143 -7.83 1.86 5.74
N GLN A 144 -7.44 2.68 4.74
CA GLN A 144 -7.71 2.38 3.33
C GLN A 144 -6.97 1.14 2.81
N GLY A 145 -5.75 0.88 3.31
CA GLY A 145 -4.90 -0.17 2.75
C GLY A 145 -4.29 0.26 1.41
N TRP A 146 -3.99 -0.71 0.55
CA TRP A 146 -3.47 -0.48 -0.79
C TRP A 146 -4.03 -1.53 -1.76
N ASN A 147 -4.21 -1.17 -3.02
CA ASN A 147 -4.74 -2.11 -4.01
C ASN A 147 -3.62 -2.92 -4.67
N VAL A 148 -3.77 -4.25 -4.72
CA VAL A 148 -2.97 -5.14 -5.56
C VAL A 148 -3.68 -5.37 -6.89
N GLN A 149 -2.95 -5.26 -7.99
CA GLN A 149 -3.44 -5.49 -9.34
C GLN A 149 -2.33 -6.17 -10.14
N THR A 150 -2.67 -7.18 -10.93
CA THR A 150 -1.71 -7.84 -11.83
C THR A 150 -2.09 -7.58 -13.27
N ASN A 151 -1.17 -6.95 -14.01
CA ASN A 151 -1.43 -6.47 -15.37
C ASN A 151 -2.65 -5.52 -15.37
N SER A 152 -3.68 -5.81 -16.16
CA SER A 152 -4.90 -5.01 -16.28
C SER A 152 -6.12 -5.68 -15.65
N ASP A 153 -5.93 -6.55 -14.65
CA ASP A 153 -7.05 -7.17 -13.92
C ASP A 153 -7.77 -6.16 -13.00
N THR A 154 -8.79 -6.63 -12.27
CA THR A 154 -9.50 -5.77 -11.30
C THR A 154 -8.69 -5.67 -10.02
N ALA A 155 -8.36 -4.43 -9.64
CA ALA A 155 -7.61 -4.14 -8.43
C ALA A 155 -8.37 -4.64 -7.18
N SER A 156 -7.66 -5.34 -6.30
CA SER A 156 -8.19 -5.89 -5.04
C SER A 156 -7.54 -5.18 -3.85
N ASN A 157 -8.34 -4.71 -2.90
CA ASN A 157 -7.79 -4.01 -1.73
C ASN A 157 -7.13 -4.97 -0.75
N VAL A 158 -5.92 -4.62 -0.33
CA VAL A 158 -5.17 -5.22 0.77
C VAL A 158 -5.36 -4.33 1.98
N ALA A 159 -6.33 -4.66 2.82
CA ALA A 159 -6.63 -3.91 4.03
C ALA A 159 -5.44 -3.94 5.02
N PRO A 160 -5.28 -2.93 5.90
CA PRO A 160 -4.25 -2.95 6.92
C PRO A 160 -4.27 -4.24 7.75
N GLY A 161 -3.10 -4.85 7.96
CA GLY A 161 -2.96 -6.13 8.65
C GLY A 161 -3.22 -7.37 7.78
N SER A 162 -3.62 -7.21 6.52
CA SER A 162 -3.79 -8.33 5.59
C SER A 162 -2.45 -8.84 5.06
N THR A 163 -2.42 -10.08 4.58
CA THR A 163 -1.23 -10.70 3.98
C THR A 163 -1.48 -10.99 2.50
N VAL A 164 -0.52 -10.63 1.64
CA VAL A 164 -0.44 -11.08 0.25
C VAL A 164 0.54 -12.25 0.18
N GLN A 165 0.11 -13.38 -0.37
CA GLN A 165 0.97 -14.55 -0.57
C GLN A 165 1.46 -14.62 -2.01
N PHE A 166 2.77 -14.77 -2.18
CA PHE A 166 3.40 -15.12 -3.46
C PHE A 166 3.65 -16.63 -3.45
N LYS A 167 3.09 -17.35 -4.42
CA LYS A 167 3.14 -18.81 -4.47
C LYS A 167 3.99 -19.27 -5.65
N ASP A 168 4.71 -20.37 -5.46
CA ASP A 168 5.42 -21.06 -6.54
C ASP A 168 4.46 -21.42 -7.68
N GLY A 169 4.91 -21.22 -8.91
CA GLY A 169 4.25 -21.71 -10.12
C GLY A 169 4.89 -23.01 -10.59
N LYS A 170 4.34 -23.62 -11.65
CA LYS A 170 4.85 -24.89 -12.19
C LYS A 170 6.35 -24.85 -12.56
N ASN A 171 6.79 -23.75 -13.19
CA ASN A 171 8.17 -23.58 -13.65
C ASN A 171 8.85 -22.36 -12.98
N ILE A 172 8.22 -21.79 -11.94
CA ILE A 172 8.67 -20.57 -11.26
C ILE A 172 8.76 -20.84 -9.77
N LYS A 173 9.95 -20.64 -9.20
CA LYS A 173 10.22 -20.71 -7.76
C LYS A 173 10.27 -19.30 -7.19
N ILE A 174 9.56 -19.07 -6.09
CA ILE A 174 9.57 -17.80 -5.36
C ILE A 174 10.14 -18.05 -3.96
N THR A 175 11.16 -17.28 -3.59
CA THR A 175 11.76 -17.30 -2.25
C THR A 175 11.80 -15.90 -1.64
N ARG A 176 11.93 -15.82 -0.31
CA ARG A 176 12.01 -14.55 0.42
C ARG A 176 13.13 -14.57 1.43
N ASN A 177 13.93 -13.51 1.45
CA ASN A 177 14.90 -13.23 2.51
C ASN A 177 14.65 -11.82 3.05
N GLY A 178 14.05 -11.72 4.25
CA GLY A 178 13.65 -10.43 4.80
C GLY A 178 12.62 -9.72 3.89
N LYS A 179 13.04 -8.60 3.28
CA LYS A 179 12.23 -7.77 2.38
C LYS A 179 12.42 -8.12 0.90
N ASP A 180 13.43 -8.91 0.57
CA ASP A 180 13.74 -9.28 -0.81
C ASP A 180 12.92 -10.51 -1.21
N ILE A 181 12.20 -10.37 -2.33
CA ILE A 181 11.50 -11.47 -3.00
C ILE A 181 12.32 -11.85 -4.23
N THR A 182 12.73 -13.11 -4.32
CA THR A 182 13.41 -13.65 -5.50
C THR A 182 12.43 -14.48 -6.30
N VAL A 183 12.27 -14.15 -7.58
CA VAL A 183 11.51 -14.93 -8.55
C VAL A 183 12.50 -15.58 -9.51
N ALA A 184 12.63 -16.90 -9.43
CA ALA A 184 13.54 -17.71 -10.24
C ALA A 184 12.75 -18.71 -11.09
N THR A 185 13.36 -19.23 -12.15
CA THR A 185 12.89 -20.47 -12.75
C THR A 185 13.12 -21.62 -11.77
N ALA A 186 12.25 -22.63 -11.78
CA ALA A 186 12.54 -23.87 -11.08
C ALA A 186 13.78 -24.56 -11.69
N ASP A 187 14.52 -25.34 -10.89
CA ASP A 187 15.67 -26.11 -11.38
C ASP A 187 15.24 -27.09 -12.48
N ASP A 188 14.10 -27.76 -12.27
CA ASP A 188 13.43 -28.58 -13.26
C ASP A 188 12.21 -27.86 -13.84
N VAL A 189 12.21 -27.65 -15.15
CA VAL A 189 11.10 -27.02 -15.87
C VAL A 189 10.42 -28.00 -16.81
N THR A 190 9.09 -27.99 -16.83
CA THR A 190 8.29 -28.87 -17.69
C THR A 190 7.41 -28.05 -18.62
N PHE A 191 7.56 -28.27 -19.93
CA PHE A 191 6.74 -27.67 -20.97
C PHE A 191 6.05 -28.75 -21.80
N THR A 192 4.75 -28.58 -22.07
CA THR A 192 4.02 -29.47 -22.98
C THR A 192 4.35 -29.18 -24.44
N LYS A 193 4.62 -27.91 -24.77
CA LYS A 193 5.05 -27.45 -26.10
C LYS A 193 5.97 -26.25 -25.93
N VAL A 194 7.05 -26.23 -26.69
CA VAL A 194 7.92 -25.07 -26.85
C VAL A 194 7.91 -24.68 -28.32
N THR A 195 7.52 -23.44 -28.62
CA THR A 195 7.67 -22.87 -29.97
C THR A 195 8.89 -21.95 -29.94
N SER A 196 9.97 -22.36 -30.58
CA SER A 196 11.21 -21.59 -30.69
C SER A 196 11.56 -21.39 -32.16
N GLY A 197 12.21 -20.28 -32.50
CA GLY A 197 12.75 -20.08 -33.86
C GLY A 197 13.87 -21.08 -34.15
N SER A 198 15.01 -20.91 -33.47
CA SER A 198 16.08 -21.92 -33.41
C SER A 198 16.31 -22.31 -31.94
N MET A 199 16.56 -23.60 -31.70
CA MET A 199 16.91 -24.11 -30.37
C MET A 199 18.31 -24.68 -30.42
N THR A 200 19.21 -24.15 -29.59
CA THR A 200 20.55 -24.70 -29.40
C THR A 200 20.56 -25.40 -28.06
N VAL A 201 20.91 -26.69 -28.06
CA VAL A 201 21.07 -27.48 -26.84
C VAL A 201 22.53 -27.89 -26.75
N ASN A 202 23.27 -27.32 -25.79
CA ASN A 202 24.73 -27.35 -25.74
C ASN A 202 25.32 -28.22 -24.60
N ASN A 203 24.49 -29.05 -23.96
CA ASN A 203 24.94 -30.00 -22.96
C ASN A 203 25.09 -31.40 -23.57
N THR A 204 26.23 -32.06 -23.34
CA THR A 204 26.60 -33.39 -23.86
C THR A 204 25.60 -34.50 -23.48
N ASP A 205 24.83 -34.32 -22.41
CA ASP A 205 23.85 -35.31 -21.92
C ASP A 205 22.41 -35.05 -22.42
N SER A 206 22.25 -34.14 -23.38
CA SER A 206 20.93 -33.74 -23.84
C SER A 206 20.30 -34.75 -24.78
N ILE A 207 19.22 -35.41 -24.34
CA ILE A 207 18.41 -36.30 -25.17
C ILE A 207 17.27 -35.49 -25.79
N VAL A 208 17.39 -35.14 -27.07
CA VAL A 208 16.25 -34.65 -27.86
C VAL A 208 15.46 -35.87 -28.34
N ASN A 209 14.50 -36.31 -27.54
CA ASN A 209 13.61 -37.39 -27.94
C ASN A 209 12.54 -36.80 -28.89
N GLY A 210 12.87 -36.74 -30.18
CA GLY A 210 11.86 -36.50 -31.21
C GLY A 210 10.78 -37.57 -31.07
N GLY A 211 9.52 -37.16 -30.93
CA GLY A 211 8.40 -38.10 -30.87
C GLY A 211 8.42 -39.07 -32.07
N THR A 212 7.59 -40.11 -31.99
CA THR A 212 7.56 -41.37 -32.78
C THR A 212 7.64 -41.29 -34.32
N LYS A 213 7.79 -40.10 -34.94
CA LYS A 213 7.96 -39.88 -36.38
C LYS A 213 8.91 -38.70 -36.67
N ASN A 214 10.18 -39.01 -36.96
CA ASN A 214 11.08 -38.10 -37.65
C ASN A 214 10.94 -38.34 -39.16
N TYR A 215 10.32 -37.40 -39.88
CA TYR A 215 10.26 -37.44 -41.34
C TYR A 215 11.49 -36.73 -41.92
N VAL A 216 12.45 -37.49 -42.44
CA VAL A 216 13.60 -36.93 -43.18
C VAL A 216 13.22 -36.84 -44.66
N THR A 217 13.11 -35.62 -45.18
CA THR A 217 12.98 -35.33 -46.62
C THR A 217 14.17 -34.52 -47.12
N GLN A 218 14.43 -34.50 -48.43
CA GLN A 218 15.50 -33.70 -49.01
C GLN A 218 15.32 -32.21 -48.65
N GLY A 219 16.32 -31.62 -47.99
CA GLY A 219 16.26 -30.24 -47.49
C GLY A 219 15.77 -30.08 -46.04
N SER A 220 15.52 -31.18 -45.31
CA SER A 220 15.14 -31.12 -43.89
C SER A 220 16.25 -30.56 -43.01
N ALA A 221 15.91 -29.60 -42.14
CA ALA A 221 16.76 -29.07 -41.08
C ALA A 221 16.52 -29.77 -39.72
N SER A 222 15.83 -30.90 -39.73
CA SER A 222 15.44 -31.66 -38.53
C SER A 222 16.64 -32.34 -37.87
N VAL A 223 16.62 -32.40 -36.53
CA VAL A 223 17.59 -33.16 -35.75
C VAL A 223 17.28 -34.65 -35.88
N VAL A 224 18.21 -35.43 -36.45
CA VAL A 224 18.18 -36.89 -36.40
C VAL A 224 18.91 -37.36 -35.15
N ASN A 225 18.32 -38.29 -34.39
CA ASN A 225 19.02 -38.87 -33.24
C ASN A 225 19.94 -40.03 -33.68
N GLY A 226 20.80 -40.51 -32.78
CA GLY A 226 21.72 -41.62 -33.09
C GLY A 226 21.03 -42.92 -33.53
N GLY A 227 19.81 -43.19 -33.04
CA GLY A 227 19.00 -44.34 -33.43
C GLY A 227 18.46 -44.24 -34.86
N ASP A 228 18.04 -43.05 -35.29
CA ASP A 228 17.62 -42.77 -36.66
C ASP A 228 18.79 -42.99 -37.64
N VAL A 229 19.98 -42.49 -37.29
CA VAL A 229 21.21 -42.69 -38.08
C VAL A 229 21.61 -44.17 -38.11
N TYR A 230 21.57 -44.85 -36.96
CA TYR A 230 21.86 -46.27 -36.87
C TYR A 230 20.91 -47.08 -37.77
N THR A 231 19.61 -46.80 -37.72
CA THR A 231 18.60 -47.45 -38.57
C THR A 231 18.90 -47.17 -40.04
N ALA A 232 19.13 -45.90 -40.42
CA ALA A 232 19.47 -45.53 -41.80
C ALA A 232 20.68 -46.32 -42.33
N ILE A 233 21.75 -46.48 -41.54
CA ILE A 233 22.96 -47.21 -41.91
C ILE A 233 22.75 -48.73 -41.95
N ASN A 234 21.98 -49.29 -41.02
CA ASN A 234 21.91 -50.75 -40.82
C ASN A 234 20.69 -51.42 -41.45
N THR A 235 19.69 -50.67 -41.88
CA THR A 235 18.43 -51.25 -42.40
C THR A 235 18.02 -50.71 -43.77
N THR A 236 18.64 -49.63 -44.26
CA THR A 236 18.37 -49.13 -45.62
C THR A 236 19.21 -49.90 -46.63
N ASN A 237 18.55 -50.64 -47.52
CA ASN A 237 19.25 -51.34 -48.59
C ASN A 237 19.57 -50.39 -49.75
N GLN A 238 20.85 -50.28 -50.11
CA GLN A 238 21.27 -49.86 -51.43
C GLN A 238 21.05 -51.02 -52.41
N GLN A 239 20.57 -50.71 -53.61
CA GLN A 239 20.30 -51.68 -54.66
C GLN A 239 21.32 -51.53 -55.78
N TYR A 240 21.88 -52.65 -56.21
CA TYR A 240 22.79 -52.74 -57.34
C TYR A 240 22.29 -53.84 -58.27
N GLN A 241 22.31 -53.60 -59.58
CA GLN A 241 21.88 -54.57 -60.58
C GLN A 241 22.97 -54.70 -61.64
N GLY A 242 23.38 -55.93 -61.92
CA GLY A 242 24.25 -56.22 -63.06
C GLY A 242 23.43 -56.61 -64.30
N ASP A 243 24.11 -56.86 -65.40
CA ASP A 243 23.48 -57.08 -66.71
C ASP A 243 22.52 -58.28 -66.78
N ASN A 244 22.64 -59.24 -65.85
CA ASN A 244 21.72 -60.39 -65.72
C ASN A 244 20.37 -60.02 -65.05
N GLY A 245 20.14 -58.75 -64.73
CA GLY A 245 18.87 -58.26 -64.17
C GLY A 245 18.60 -58.62 -62.70
N ALA A 246 19.44 -59.43 -62.06
CA ALA A 246 19.31 -59.72 -60.63
C ALA A 246 19.72 -58.52 -59.76
N VAL A 247 18.88 -58.16 -58.78
CA VAL A 247 19.16 -57.07 -57.83
C VAL A 247 19.87 -57.62 -56.59
N VAL A 248 21.01 -57.01 -56.26
CA VAL A 248 21.75 -57.23 -55.02
C VAL A 248 21.44 -56.07 -54.08
N THR A 249 20.92 -56.38 -52.90
CA THR A 249 20.73 -55.41 -51.82
C THR A 249 21.88 -55.47 -50.84
N ARG A 250 22.37 -54.30 -50.39
CA ARG A 250 23.34 -54.17 -49.29
C ARG A 250 23.03 -52.97 -48.43
N ASN A 251 23.16 -53.11 -47.12
CA ASN A 251 23.17 -51.96 -46.24
C ASN A 251 24.48 -51.16 -46.42
N PRO A 252 24.50 -49.84 -46.19
CA PRO A 252 25.71 -49.00 -46.28
C PRO A 252 26.94 -49.53 -45.54
N ASN A 253 26.76 -50.30 -44.45
CA ASN A 253 27.86 -50.91 -43.69
C ASN A 253 28.37 -52.25 -44.25
N GLN A 254 27.77 -52.77 -45.32
CA GLN A 254 28.15 -54.06 -45.92
C GLN A 254 29.04 -53.86 -47.15
N ILE A 255 30.07 -54.69 -47.28
CA ILE A 255 30.99 -54.63 -48.43
C ILE A 255 30.31 -55.21 -49.68
N LEU A 256 30.17 -54.41 -50.75
CA LEU A 256 29.86 -54.93 -52.08
C LEU A 256 31.11 -55.57 -52.69
N LYS A 257 31.07 -56.89 -52.90
CA LYS A 257 32.15 -57.61 -53.59
C LYS A 257 31.81 -57.72 -55.07
N VAL A 258 32.55 -57.01 -55.91
CA VAL A 258 32.51 -57.19 -57.37
C VAL A 258 33.55 -58.26 -57.72
N LYS A 259 33.14 -59.32 -58.41
CA LYS A 259 34.04 -60.42 -58.80
C LYS A 259 34.20 -60.44 -60.32
N GLY A 260 35.44 -60.36 -60.78
CA GLY A 260 35.84 -60.87 -62.08
C GLY A 260 35.97 -62.39 -62.05
N GLY A 261 36.01 -63.03 -63.23
CA GLY A 261 36.16 -64.49 -63.30
C GLY A 261 37.58 -64.99 -62.99
N SER A 262 38.58 -64.10 -62.85
CA SER A 262 39.96 -64.47 -62.50
C SER A 262 40.50 -63.73 -61.29
N THR A 263 41.21 -64.45 -60.43
CA THR A 263 41.99 -63.87 -59.31
C THR A 263 43.40 -63.44 -59.73
N THR A 264 43.88 -63.88 -60.90
CA THR A 264 45.21 -63.58 -61.48
C THR A 264 45.07 -63.20 -62.96
N GLY A 265 45.81 -62.22 -63.48
CA GLY A 265 45.66 -61.78 -64.88
C GLY A 265 46.12 -62.83 -65.91
N THR A 266 45.28 -63.83 -66.19
CA THR A 266 45.51 -64.86 -67.23
C THR A 266 44.46 -64.75 -68.33
N GLU A 267 44.81 -65.21 -69.53
CA GLU A 267 44.09 -64.94 -70.77
C GLU A 267 42.59 -65.31 -70.74
N ASN A 268 41.76 -64.47 -71.35
CA ASN A 268 40.30 -64.61 -71.51
C ASN A 268 39.43 -64.37 -70.25
N ASN A 269 39.86 -63.52 -69.33
CA ASN A 269 39.07 -63.22 -68.13
C ASN A 269 39.01 -61.73 -67.76
N ILE A 270 37.95 -61.34 -67.05
CA ILE A 270 37.79 -60.01 -66.44
C ILE A 270 38.43 -60.05 -65.06
N GLN A 271 39.35 -59.11 -64.78
CA GLN A 271 39.91 -58.91 -63.45
C GLN A 271 39.30 -57.64 -62.83
N THR A 272 38.88 -57.74 -61.57
CA THR A 272 38.48 -56.59 -60.74
C THR A 272 39.59 -56.28 -59.75
N VAL A 273 40.17 -55.09 -59.84
CA VAL A 273 41.27 -54.66 -58.96
C VAL A 273 40.80 -53.46 -58.14
N SER A 274 40.76 -53.62 -56.82
CA SER A 274 40.51 -52.52 -55.90
C SER A 274 41.76 -51.66 -55.75
N ASN A 275 41.60 -50.35 -55.85
CA ASN A 275 42.61 -49.39 -55.45
C ASN A 275 42.21 -48.79 -54.10
N ALA A 276 42.94 -49.13 -53.04
CA ALA A 276 42.64 -48.66 -51.69
C ALA A 276 42.89 -47.14 -51.52
N THR A 277 43.67 -46.52 -52.41
CA THR A 277 44.06 -45.11 -52.30
C THR A 277 42.96 -44.17 -52.78
N ASP A 278 42.24 -44.52 -53.85
CA ASP A 278 41.16 -43.70 -54.42
C ASP A 278 39.77 -44.33 -54.25
N GLY A 279 39.68 -45.53 -53.67
CA GLY A 279 38.43 -46.25 -53.44
C GLY A 279 37.80 -46.84 -54.70
N SER A 280 38.47 -46.76 -55.86
CA SER A 280 37.94 -47.30 -57.11
C SER A 280 38.08 -48.83 -57.18
N ILE A 281 37.15 -49.45 -57.91
CA ILE A 281 37.28 -50.82 -58.37
C ILE A 281 37.43 -50.76 -59.89
N SER A 282 38.64 -50.99 -60.38
CA SER A 282 38.93 -51.03 -61.80
C SER A 282 38.55 -52.39 -62.39
N VAL A 283 37.84 -52.38 -63.52
CA VAL A 283 37.55 -53.58 -64.31
C VAL A 283 38.52 -53.62 -65.49
N LYS A 284 39.38 -54.64 -65.54
CA LYS A 284 40.40 -54.80 -66.58
C LYS A 284 40.15 -56.05 -67.42
N LEU A 285 40.32 -55.93 -68.73
CA LEU A 285 40.43 -57.07 -69.65
C LEU A 285 41.86 -57.63 -69.55
N ALA A 286 42.03 -58.95 -69.45
CA ALA A 286 43.35 -59.56 -69.46
C ALA A 286 44.07 -59.29 -70.80
N GLU A 287 45.32 -58.81 -70.76
CA GLU A 287 46.15 -58.65 -71.96
C GLU A 287 46.44 -60.02 -72.58
N LYS A 288 46.23 -60.13 -73.90
CA LYS A 288 46.57 -61.32 -74.68
C LYS A 288 48.08 -61.35 -74.89
N ASN A 289 48.78 -62.35 -74.34
CA ASN A 289 50.16 -62.62 -74.71
C ASN A 289 50.16 -63.18 -76.14
N ARG A 290 50.26 -62.31 -77.14
CA ARG A 290 50.63 -62.77 -78.49
C ARG A 290 52.09 -63.24 -78.45
N SER A 291 52.32 -64.51 -78.15
CA SER A 291 53.58 -65.17 -78.47
C SER A 291 53.79 -65.05 -79.98
N ARG A 292 54.81 -64.31 -80.40
CA ARG A 292 55.22 -64.21 -81.80
C ARG A 292 56.01 -65.47 -82.14
N HIS A 293 55.42 -66.36 -82.93
CA HIS A 293 56.13 -67.30 -83.77
C HIS A 293 55.73 -67.04 -85.22
#